data_AF-A0A844KLV0-F1
#
_entry.id   AF-A0A844KLV0-F1
#
_cell.length_a   1.000
_cell.length_b   1.000
_cell.length_c   1.000
_cell.angle_alpha   90.00
_cell.angle_beta   90.00
_cell.angle_gamma   90.00
#
_symmetry.space_group_name_H-M   'P 1'
#
loop_
_entity.id
_entity.type
_entity.pdbx_description
1 polymer ?
#
loop_
_entity_poly.entity_id
_entity_poly.type
_entity_poly.pdbx_seq_one_letter_code
_entity_poly.pdbx_strand_id
1 'polypeptide(L)'
;MQEEFFMNSMEKDPKLSGEHGAQTRKSLALKAEEILGLDLETVVADDDLMYDSLMKLKPLENPKKNPMQNALRKYYYYRNGKEFPRLNNYQR
;
A
#
# COMPACT_ATOMS: atom_id res chain seq x y z
N MET A 1 -15.98 8.35 0.71
CA MET A 1 -16.19 7.03 1.36
C MET A 1 -14.93 6.15 1.37
N GLN A 2 -14.09 6.11 0.30
CA GLN A 2 -12.79 5.41 0.34
C GLN A 2 -11.71 6.11 1.21
N GLU A 3 -11.69 7.45 1.22
CA GLU A 3 -10.69 8.23 1.95
C GLU A 3 -10.79 8.12 3.48
N GLU A 4 -12.01 8.16 4.02
CA GLU A 4 -12.25 7.93 5.46
C GLU A 4 -11.94 6.50 5.86
N PHE A 5 -12.25 5.52 5.01
CA PHE A 5 -11.92 4.11 5.26
C PHE A 5 -10.40 3.92 5.32
N PHE A 6 -9.67 4.55 4.40
CA PHE A 6 -8.21 4.57 4.41
C PHE A 6 -7.64 5.26 5.65
N MET A 7 -8.12 6.45 6.03
CA MET A 7 -7.64 7.16 7.21
C MET A 7 -7.92 6.37 8.50
N ASN A 8 -9.13 5.83 8.65
CA ASN A 8 -9.51 4.97 9.78
C ASN A 8 -8.66 3.70 9.87
N SER A 9 -8.24 3.15 8.72
CA SER A 9 -7.35 1.98 8.68
C SER A 9 -5.96 2.26 9.23
N MET A 10 -5.50 3.50 9.04
CA MET A 10 -4.12 3.90 9.29
C MET A 10 -3.95 4.51 10.68
N GLU A 11 -4.96 5.21 11.19
CA GLU A 11 -4.99 5.67 12.60
C GLU A 11 -4.96 4.51 13.60
N LYS A 12 -5.46 3.33 13.19
CA LYS A 12 -5.45 2.11 14.01
C LYS A 12 -4.11 1.35 13.96
N ASP A 13 -3.14 1.74 13.15
CA ASP A 13 -1.82 1.10 13.13
C ASP A 13 -0.96 1.63 14.28
N PRO A 14 -0.68 0.85 15.34
CA PRO A 14 0.12 1.29 16.48
C PRO A 14 1.59 1.60 16.10
N LYS A 15 2.03 1.23 14.88
CA LYS A 15 3.36 1.56 14.34
C LYS A 15 3.37 2.89 13.58
N LEU A 16 2.22 3.51 13.33
CA LEU A 16 2.13 4.86 12.79
C LEU A 16 2.14 5.84 13.96
N SER A 17 3.06 6.81 13.91
CA SER A 17 3.34 7.77 14.99
C SER A 17 2.26 8.87 15.08
N GLY A 18 0.99 8.49 15.17
CA GLY A 18 -0.16 9.40 15.19
C GLY A 18 -0.58 9.90 13.80
N GLU A 19 -1.41 10.95 13.79
CA GLU A 19 -2.07 11.53 12.60
C GLU A 19 -1.10 11.86 11.45
N HIS A 20 0.09 12.37 11.77
CA HIS A 20 1.10 12.72 10.77
C HIS A 20 1.63 11.48 10.01
N GLY A 21 1.72 10.33 10.70
CA GLY A 21 2.09 9.06 10.08
C GLY A 21 1.00 8.55 9.13
N ALA A 22 -0.27 8.69 9.54
CA ALA A 22 -1.42 8.32 8.72
C ALA A 22 -1.48 9.18 7.44
N GLN A 23 -1.35 10.51 7.56
CA GLN A 23 -1.35 11.42 6.43
C GLN A 23 -0.21 11.15 5.44
N THR A 24 1.02 10.94 5.94
CA THR A 24 2.18 10.66 5.09
C THR A 24 1.95 9.41 4.24
N ARG A 25 1.45 8.35 4.87
CA ARG A 25 1.29 7.07 4.18
C ARG A 25 0.05 7.04 3.27
N LYS A 26 -0.94 7.90 3.53
CA LYS A 26 -2.01 8.21 2.57
C LYS A 26 -1.46 8.90 1.33
N SER A 27 -0.66 9.94 1.51
CA SER A 27 -0.01 10.63 0.39
C SER A 27 0.81 9.66 -0.46
N LEU A 28 1.53 8.72 0.17
CA LEU A 28 2.29 7.69 -0.53
C LEU A 28 1.41 6.68 -1.28
N ALA A 29 0.28 6.28 -0.71
CA ALA A 29 -0.66 5.37 -1.38
C ALA A 29 -1.33 6.06 -2.59
N LEU A 30 -1.75 7.32 -2.44
CA LEU A 30 -2.31 8.11 -3.54
C LEU A 30 -1.29 8.35 -4.66
N LYS A 31 -0.02 8.60 -4.30
CA LYS A 31 1.06 8.69 -5.27
C LYS A 31 1.27 7.37 -6.02
N ALA A 32 1.13 6.23 -5.33
CA ALA A 32 1.19 4.93 -5.97
C ALA A 32 0.05 4.75 -6.99
N GLU A 33 -1.18 5.09 -6.60
CA GLU A 33 -2.35 5.08 -7.49
C GLU A 33 -2.15 5.94 -8.75
N GLU A 34 -1.62 7.16 -8.59
CA GLU A 34 -1.29 8.05 -9.71
C GLU A 34 -0.28 7.43 -10.69
N ILE A 35 0.80 6.82 -10.17
CA ILE A 35 1.83 6.17 -10.99
C ILE A 35 1.32 4.90 -11.67
N LEU A 36 0.47 4.14 -10.97
CA LEU A 36 -0.06 2.88 -11.46
C LEU A 36 -1.17 3.10 -12.50
N GLY A 37 -1.90 4.21 -12.38
CA GLY A 37 -3.11 4.49 -13.17
C GLY A 37 -4.28 3.59 -12.77
N LEU A 38 -4.26 3.07 -11.54
CA LEU A 38 -5.21 2.11 -10.99
C LEU A 38 -5.54 2.49 -9.56
N ASP A 39 -6.83 2.43 -9.22
CA ASP A 39 -7.28 2.70 -7.86
C ASP A 39 -6.76 1.66 -6.86
N LEU A 40 -6.49 2.10 -5.63
CA LEU A 40 -5.93 1.22 -4.61
C LEU A 40 -6.81 -0.01 -4.32
N GLU A 41 -8.13 0.10 -4.37
CA GLU A 41 -9.05 -1.02 -4.16
C GLU A 41 -8.88 -2.10 -5.22
N THR A 42 -8.82 -1.72 -6.49
CA THR A 42 -8.54 -2.61 -7.62
C THR A 42 -7.20 -3.31 -7.44
N VAL A 43 -6.16 -2.57 -7.06
CA VAL A 43 -4.82 -3.15 -6.85
C VAL A 43 -4.82 -4.18 -5.72
N VAL A 44 -5.49 -3.91 -4.59
CA VAL A 44 -5.45 -4.83 -3.44
C VAL A 44 -6.49 -5.95 -3.49
N ALA A 45 -7.44 -5.90 -4.42
CA ALA A 45 -8.45 -6.94 -4.62
C ALA A 45 -7.92 -8.16 -5.40
N ASP A 46 -6.77 -8.02 -6.07
CA ASP A 46 -6.16 -9.06 -6.90
C ASP A 46 -4.68 -9.24 -6.51
N ASP A 47 -4.30 -10.45 -6.10
CA ASP A 47 -2.96 -10.75 -5.59
C ASP A 47 -1.87 -10.61 -6.68
N ASP A 48 -2.20 -10.92 -7.94
CA ASP A 48 -1.28 -10.78 -9.08
C ASP A 48 -1.12 -9.30 -9.45
N LEU A 49 -2.20 -8.54 -9.44
CA LEU A 49 -2.16 -7.12 -9.69
C LEU A 49 -1.43 -6.37 -8.57
N MET A 50 -1.59 -6.80 -7.33
CA MET A 50 -0.82 -6.31 -6.19
C MET A 50 0.68 -6.58 -6.39
N TYR A 51 1.05 -7.79 -6.80
CA TYR A 51 2.44 -8.12 -7.10
C TYR A 51 3.02 -7.25 -8.22
N ASP A 52 2.31 -7.12 -9.32
CA ASP A 52 2.74 -6.35 -10.49
C ASP A 52 2.87 -4.86 -10.19
N SER A 53 1.92 -4.32 -9.41
CA SER A 53 1.97 -2.96 -8.87
C SER A 53 3.22 -2.73 -8.02
N LEU A 54 3.52 -3.65 -7.10
CA LEU A 54 4.72 -3.56 -6.27
C LEU A 54 6.00 -3.62 -7.10
N MET A 55 6.06 -4.50 -8.11
CA MET A 55 7.22 -4.59 -9.01
C MET A 55 7.42 -3.33 -9.83
N LYS A 56 6.34 -2.72 -10.33
CA LYS A 56 6.35 -1.47 -11.10
C LYS A 56 6.81 -0.28 -10.27
N LEU A 57 6.46 -0.22 -8.99
CA LEU A 57 6.89 0.85 -8.09
C LEU A 57 8.34 0.70 -7.63
N LYS A 58 8.85 -0.53 -7.50
CA LYS A 58 10.20 -0.84 -6.99
C LYS A 58 11.33 0.04 -7.57
N PRO A 59 11.45 0.26 -8.90
CA PRO A 59 12.50 1.10 -9.46
C PRO A 59 12.30 2.61 -9.22
N LEU A 60 11.12 3.05 -8.80
CA LEU A 60 10.75 4.46 -8.60
C LEU A 60 10.92 4.91 -7.15
N GLU A 61 11.30 3.99 -6.26
CA GLU A 61 11.36 4.20 -4.82
C GLU A 61 12.79 4.33 -4.32
N ASN A 62 12.96 4.89 -3.12
CA ASN A 62 14.22 4.75 -2.39
C ASN A 62 14.40 3.28 -1.98
N PRO A 63 15.43 2.57 -2.47
CA PRO A 63 15.60 1.13 -2.25
C PRO A 63 15.70 0.73 -0.76
N LYS A 64 16.14 1.66 0.10
CA LYS A 64 16.27 1.42 1.55
C LYS A 64 14.95 1.53 2.30
N LYS A 65 13.96 2.26 1.77
CA LYS A 65 12.71 2.59 2.49
C LYS A 65 11.43 2.10 1.81
N ASN A 66 11.43 1.93 0.49
CA ASN A 66 10.28 1.49 -0.34
C ASN A 66 8.91 2.01 0.17
N PRO A 67 8.75 3.34 0.28
CA PRO A 67 7.65 3.94 1.03
C PRO A 67 6.26 3.67 0.41
N MET A 68 6.10 3.68 -0.91
CA MET A 68 4.85 3.41 -1.62
C MET A 68 4.49 1.92 -1.56
N GLN A 69 5.46 1.01 -1.73
CA GLN A 69 5.23 -0.42 -1.54
C GLN A 69 4.74 -0.71 -0.12
N ASN A 70 5.32 -0.04 0.87
CA ASN A 70 4.93 -0.15 2.27
C ASN A 70 3.54 0.42 2.55
N ALA A 71 3.11 1.44 1.80
CA ALA A 71 1.75 1.97 1.89
C ALA A 71 0.74 0.97 1.32
N LEU A 72 0.97 0.47 0.10
CA LEU A 72 0.13 -0.54 -0.55
C LEU A 72 -0.02 -1.82 0.28
N ARG A 73 1.09 -2.36 0.81
CA ARG A 73 1.07 -3.57 1.65
C ARG A 73 0.23 -3.41 2.91
N LYS A 74 0.20 -2.20 3.48
CA LYS A 74 -0.66 -1.91 4.63
C LYS A 74 -2.12 -1.83 4.24
N TYR A 75 -2.41 -1.19 3.11
CA TYR A 75 -3.76 -1.15 2.58
C TYR A 75 -4.30 -2.55 2.28
N TYR A 76 -3.46 -3.39 1.66
CA TYR A 76 -3.75 -4.80 1.41
C TYR A 76 -4.07 -5.56 2.70
N TYR A 77 -3.24 -5.41 3.74
CA TYR A 77 -3.50 -6.04 5.04
C TYR A 77 -4.84 -5.60 5.64
N TYR A 78 -5.15 -4.31 5.57
CA TYR A 78 -6.41 -3.81 6.08
C TYR A 78 -7.62 -4.36 5.31
N ARG A 79 -7.52 -4.39 3.98
CA ARG A 79 -8.60 -4.83 3.10
C ARG A 79 -8.85 -6.34 3.15
N ASN A 80 -7.78 -7.13 3.25
CA ASN A 80 -7.80 -8.59 3.13
C ASN A 80 -7.59 -9.33 4.46
N GLY A 81 -7.23 -8.63 5.53
CA GLY A 81 -6.96 -9.22 6.84
C GLY A 81 -5.68 -10.07 6.93
N LYS A 82 -4.85 -10.10 5.88
CA LYS A 82 -3.60 -10.89 5.80
C LYS A 82 -2.47 -10.07 5.19
N GLU A 83 -1.23 -10.31 5.61
CA GLU A 83 -0.07 -9.64 5.01
C GLU A 83 0.19 -10.19 3.60
N PHE A 84 0.45 -9.30 2.64
CA PHE A 84 0.93 -9.71 1.32
C PHE A 84 2.33 -10.33 1.47
N PRO A 85 2.62 -11.48 0.85
CA PRO A 85 3.93 -12.14 0.98
C PRO A 85 5.07 -11.25 0.46
N ARG A 86 6.30 -11.59 0.84
CA ARG A 86 7.50 -10.95 0.27
C ARG A 86 7.54 -11.22 -1.23
N LEU A 87 8.07 -10.27 -2.00
CA LEU A 87 8.11 -10.37 -3.46
C LEU A 87 8.84 -11.64 -3.97
N ASN A 88 9.87 -12.09 -3.27
CA ASN A 88 10.60 -13.30 -3.61
C ASN A 88 9.88 -14.61 -3.23
N ASN A 89 8.82 -14.53 -2.43
CA ASN A 89 8.04 -15.67 -1.93
C ASN A 89 6.65 -15.73 -2.56
N TYR A 90 6.27 -14.75 -3.38
CA TYR A 90 4.99 -14.76 -4.08
C TYR A 90 5.03 -15.77 -5.22
N GLN A 91 4.00 -16.62 -5.27
CA GLN A 91 3.79 -17.60 -6.34
C GLN A 91 2.45 -17.28 -6.99
N ARG A 92 2.47 -17.14 -8.32
CA ARG A 92 1.27 -16.98 -9.14
C ARG A 92 0.57 -18.32 -9.31
#